data_AF-A0A7K9G8B0-F1
#
_entry.id   AF-A0A7K9G8B0-F1
#
_cell.length_a   1.000
_cell.length_b   1.000
_cell.length_c   1.000
_cell.angle_alpha   90.00
_cell.angle_beta   90.00
_cell.angle_gamma   90.00
#
_symmetry.space_group_name_H-M   'P 1'
#
loop_
_entity.id
_entity.type
_entity.pdbx_description
1 polymer ?
#
loop_
_entity_poly.entity_id
_entity_poly.type
_entity_poly.pdbx_seq_one_letter_code
_entity_poly.pdbx_strand_id
1 'polypeptide(L)'
;MLCTALVMAGSLALTTAVVAHAYYLKHQFYPTVVYLTKSSPSMAVLYIQAFVLVFLLGKFMGKVFFGQLRAAEMEHLLERSWYAVTETCLAFTVFRDDFSPRFVALFTLLLFLKCFHWLAEDRVDFMERSPNISWLFHFRIVSLMFLLGILDFLFVSHAYHSILTRGASVQLVFGFEYAILMTMVLTIFIKYVLHSIDLQNENPWDNKAVFMLYTELFTGGVLVFRCSLGVQVDPIPNPIPSRSQPRCLLRQFKKAVTDAIMSRRAIRNMNTLYPDATAEELQAMDNVCIICREEMVTGAKRLPCNHIFHTRC
;
A
#
# COMPACT_ATOMS: atom_id res chain seq x y z
N MET A 1 -21.08 15.80 4.55
CA MET A 1 -21.81 14.59 5.01
C MET A 1 -23.24 14.51 4.48
N LEU A 2 -23.96 15.64 4.33
CA LEU A 2 -25.33 15.66 3.81
C LEU A 2 -25.43 15.16 2.35
N CYS A 3 -24.59 15.67 1.44
CA CYS A 3 -24.61 15.26 0.03
C CYS A 3 -24.32 13.76 -0.15
N THR A 4 -23.39 13.20 0.63
CA THR A 4 -23.12 11.76 0.59
C THR A 4 -24.34 10.97 1.04
N ALA A 5 -25.00 11.34 2.15
CA ALA A 5 -26.18 10.63 2.63
C ALA A 5 -27.35 10.69 1.62
N LEU A 6 -27.53 11.83 0.93
CA LEU A 6 -28.54 11.98 -0.12
C LEU A 6 -28.28 11.06 -1.32
N VAL A 7 -27.03 10.98 -1.79
CA VAL A 7 -26.65 10.07 -2.89
C VAL A 7 -26.89 8.61 -2.49
N MET A 8 -26.54 8.25 -1.25
CA MET A 8 -26.76 6.90 -0.71
C MET A 8 -28.24 6.53 -0.62
N ALA A 9 -29.07 7.42 -0.09
CA ALA A 9 -30.51 7.20 0.01
C ALA A 9 -31.16 7.15 -1.37
N GLY A 10 -30.73 8.03 -2.29
CA GLY A 10 -31.19 8.05 -3.67
C GLY A 10 -30.88 6.75 -4.42
N SER A 11 -29.66 6.21 -4.28
CA SER A 11 -29.31 4.94 -4.95
C SER A 11 -30.08 3.75 -4.38
N LEU A 12 -30.29 3.70 -3.06
CA LEU A 12 -31.11 2.68 -2.40
C LEU A 12 -32.58 2.76 -2.82
N ALA A 13 -33.16 3.96 -2.90
CA ALA A 13 -34.52 4.15 -3.38
C ALA A 13 -34.67 3.73 -4.85
N LEU A 14 -33.70 4.09 -5.70
CA LEU A 14 -33.73 3.72 -7.12
C LEU A 14 -33.61 2.20 -7.31
N THR A 15 -32.72 1.55 -6.57
CA THR A 15 -32.51 0.09 -6.68
C THR A 15 -33.73 -0.70 -6.19
N THR A 16 -34.30 -0.29 -5.06
CA THR A 16 -35.54 -0.89 -4.56
C THR A 16 -36.70 -0.70 -5.53
N ALA A 17 -36.84 0.48 -6.15
CA ALA A 17 -37.86 0.71 -7.18
C ALA A 17 -37.67 -0.19 -8.41
N VAL A 18 -36.45 -0.31 -8.93
CA VAL A 18 -36.15 -1.16 -10.10
C VAL A 18 -36.39 -2.64 -9.81
N VAL A 19 -35.98 -3.12 -8.63
CA VAL A 19 -36.19 -4.52 -8.21
C VAL A 19 -37.68 -4.79 -7.98
N ALA A 20 -38.39 -3.88 -7.32
CA ALA A 20 -39.84 -4.00 -7.07
C ALA A 20 -40.62 -4.00 -8.39
N HIS A 21 -40.30 -3.11 -9.33
CA HIS A 21 -40.91 -3.07 -10.66
C HIS A 21 -40.66 -4.37 -11.44
N ALA A 22 -39.42 -4.87 -11.44
CA ALA A 22 -39.07 -6.14 -12.09
C ALA A 22 -39.78 -7.35 -11.46
N TYR A 23 -39.97 -7.34 -10.13
CA TYR A 23 -40.72 -8.37 -9.42
C TYR A 23 -42.22 -8.28 -9.75
N TYR A 24 -42.78 -7.08 -9.79
CA TYR A 24 -44.18 -6.85 -10.15
C TYR A 24 -44.51 -7.32 -11.58
N LEU A 25 -43.60 -7.13 -12.53
CA LEU A 25 -43.80 -7.58 -13.92
C LEU A 25 -43.74 -9.10 -14.11
N LYS A 26 -42.95 -9.80 -13.30
CA LYS A 26 -42.60 -11.19 -13.56
C LYS A 26 -43.20 -12.17 -12.56
N HIS A 27 -43.56 -11.71 -11.35
CA HIS A 27 -44.14 -12.47 -10.23
C HIS A 27 -43.38 -13.73 -9.77
N GLN A 28 -42.32 -14.12 -10.49
CA GLN A 28 -41.49 -15.30 -10.27
C GLN A 28 -40.02 -14.88 -10.14
N PHE A 29 -39.31 -15.45 -9.17
CA PHE A 29 -37.93 -15.09 -8.85
C PHE A 29 -36.97 -15.21 -10.04
N TYR A 30 -36.97 -16.37 -10.73
CA TYR A 30 -36.01 -16.62 -11.81
C TYR A 30 -36.19 -15.66 -13.01
N PRO A 31 -37.41 -15.47 -13.57
CA PRO A 31 -37.63 -14.48 -14.62
C PRO A 31 -37.34 -13.03 -14.20
N THR A 32 -37.55 -12.67 -12.92
CA THR A 32 -37.16 -11.35 -12.38
C THR A 32 -35.65 -11.16 -12.43
N VAL A 33 -34.86 -12.13 -11.99
CA VAL A 33 -33.38 -12.07 -12.02
C VAL A 33 -32.87 -12.01 -13.46
N VAL A 34 -33.45 -12.79 -14.37
CA VAL A 34 -33.10 -12.74 -15.80
C VAL A 34 -33.43 -11.38 -16.38
N TYR A 35 -34.58 -10.79 -16.06
CA TYR A 35 -34.93 -9.43 -16.52
C TYR A 35 -33.93 -8.39 -16.00
N LEU A 36 -33.60 -8.43 -14.71
CA LEU A 36 -32.64 -7.51 -14.08
C LEU A 36 -31.23 -7.60 -14.68
N THR A 37 -30.82 -8.81 -15.09
CA THR A 37 -29.48 -9.06 -15.66
C THR A 37 -29.42 -8.94 -17.18
N LYS A 38 -30.56 -8.87 -17.87
CA LYS A 38 -30.61 -8.68 -19.34
C LYS A 38 -30.92 -7.24 -19.74
N SER A 39 -31.62 -6.48 -18.91
CA SER A 39 -31.91 -5.09 -19.22
C SER A 39 -30.72 -4.19 -18.86
N SER A 40 -30.19 -3.46 -19.85
CA SER A 40 -29.11 -2.49 -19.67
C SER A 40 -29.37 -1.45 -18.57
N PRO A 41 -30.58 -0.83 -18.46
CA PRO A 41 -30.82 0.16 -17.42
C PRO A 41 -30.89 -0.43 -16.00
N SER A 42 -31.51 -1.61 -15.82
CA SER A 42 -31.52 -2.25 -14.50
C SER A 42 -30.13 -2.69 -14.07
N MET A 43 -29.33 -3.19 -15.02
CA MET A 43 -27.95 -3.59 -14.76
C MET A 43 -27.09 -2.38 -14.34
N ALA A 44 -27.25 -1.22 -14.99
CA ALA A 44 -26.53 0.00 -14.62
C ALA A 44 -26.86 0.47 -13.19
N VAL A 45 -28.13 0.44 -12.80
CA VAL A 45 -28.57 0.78 -11.44
C VAL A 45 -27.96 -0.17 -10.40
N LEU A 46 -27.91 -1.48 -10.71
CA LEU A 46 -27.27 -2.47 -9.84
C LEU A 46 -25.75 -2.26 -9.71
N TYR A 47 -25.06 -1.86 -10.78
CA TYR A 47 -23.64 -1.54 -10.70
C TYR A 47 -23.37 -0.31 -9.85
N ILE A 48 -24.15 0.77 -10.02
CA ILE A 48 -24.03 1.97 -9.18
C ILE A 48 -24.22 1.60 -7.71
N GLN A 49 -25.21 0.76 -7.40
CA GLN A 49 -25.44 0.29 -6.03
C GLN A 49 -24.29 -0.56 -5.49
N ALA A 50 -23.68 -1.40 -6.31
CA ALA A 50 -22.51 -2.18 -5.91
C ALA A 50 -21.32 -1.27 -5.55
N PHE A 51 -21.03 -0.25 -6.37
CA PHE A 51 -19.99 0.74 -6.05
C PHE A 51 -20.27 1.49 -4.75
N VAL A 52 -21.52 1.86 -4.55
CA VAL A 52 -22.00 2.53 -3.34
C VAL A 52 -21.79 1.65 -2.10
N LEU A 53 -22.09 0.35 -2.18
CA LEU A 53 -21.84 -0.61 -1.09
C LEU A 53 -20.36 -0.80 -0.79
N VAL A 54 -19.51 -0.87 -1.82
CA VAL A 54 -18.03 -0.93 -1.65
C VAL A 54 -17.53 0.32 -0.94
N PHE A 55 -18.02 1.51 -1.31
CA PHE A 55 -17.65 2.76 -0.64
C PHE A 55 -18.08 2.78 0.83
N LEU A 56 -19.30 2.31 1.14
CA LEU A 56 -19.76 2.18 2.53
C LEU A 56 -18.91 1.21 3.33
N LEU A 57 -18.60 0.05 2.76
CA LEU A 57 -17.73 -0.94 3.40
C LEU A 57 -16.36 -0.34 3.70
N GLY A 58 -15.81 0.42 2.76
CA GLY A 58 -14.55 1.15 2.94
C GLY A 58 -14.61 2.15 4.09
N LYS A 59 -15.69 2.94 4.19
CA LYS A 59 -15.90 3.86 5.33
C LYS A 59 -16.08 3.14 6.65
N PHE A 60 -16.80 2.03 6.65
CA PHE A 60 -17.03 1.22 7.84
C PHE A 60 -15.70 0.65 8.35
N MET A 61 -14.95 -0.04 7.50
CA MET A 61 -13.62 -0.58 7.84
C MET A 61 -12.65 0.53 8.23
N GLY A 62 -12.65 1.67 7.51
CA GLY A 62 -11.89 2.86 7.87
C GLY A 62 -12.15 3.32 9.30
N LYS A 63 -13.42 3.38 9.70
CA LYS A 63 -13.80 3.78 11.06
C LYS A 63 -13.46 2.73 12.12
N VAL A 64 -13.59 1.44 11.81
CA VAL A 64 -13.30 0.33 12.74
C VAL A 64 -11.81 0.23 13.03
N PHE A 65 -10.97 0.21 11.97
CA PHE A 65 -9.53 -0.01 12.11
C PHE A 65 -8.74 1.28 12.31
N PHE A 66 -9.13 2.40 11.72
CA PHE A 66 -8.36 3.66 11.80
C PHE A 66 -9.02 4.73 12.68
N GLY A 67 -10.31 4.60 12.98
CA GLY A 67 -11.06 5.62 13.71
C GLY A 67 -11.25 6.87 12.85
N GLN A 68 -10.49 7.92 13.13
CA GLN A 68 -10.47 9.15 12.35
C GLN A 68 -9.26 9.17 11.42
N LEU A 69 -9.53 9.16 10.10
CA LEU A 69 -8.49 9.35 9.10
C LEU A 69 -8.01 10.81 9.11
N ARG A 70 -6.69 10.99 9.03
CA ARG A 70 -6.07 12.31 8.98
C ARG A 70 -6.10 12.87 7.58
N ALA A 71 -6.02 14.20 7.45
CA ALA A 71 -6.00 14.87 6.15
C ALA A 71 -4.84 14.37 5.27
N ALA A 72 -3.63 14.24 5.84
CA ALA A 72 -2.45 13.75 5.13
C ALA A 72 -2.62 12.32 4.58
N GLU A 73 -3.25 11.43 5.34
CA GLU A 73 -3.54 10.05 4.90
C GLU A 73 -4.55 10.03 3.75
N MET A 74 -5.56 10.90 3.83
CA MET A 74 -6.57 11.03 2.78
C MET A 74 -5.94 11.57 1.50
N GLU A 75 -5.05 12.56 1.60
CA GLU A 75 -4.33 13.15 0.47
C GLU A 75 -3.42 12.12 -0.20
N HIS A 76 -2.55 11.46 0.55
CA HIS A 76 -1.68 10.39 0.03
C HIS A 76 -2.49 9.27 -0.63
N LEU A 77 -3.60 8.85 -0.03
CA LEU A 77 -4.46 7.80 -0.59
C LEU A 77 -5.09 8.26 -1.91
N LEU A 78 -5.53 9.52 -2.01
CA LEU A 78 -6.14 10.07 -3.22
C LEU A 78 -5.12 10.13 -4.36
N GLU A 79 -3.92 10.66 -4.09
CA GLU A 79 -2.83 10.71 -5.06
C GLU A 79 -2.44 9.31 -5.56
N ARG A 80 -2.11 8.38 -4.65
CA ARG A 80 -1.72 7.01 -5.00
C ARG A 80 -2.84 6.27 -5.73
N SER A 81 -4.10 6.48 -5.34
CA SER A 81 -5.25 5.84 -6.00
C SER A 81 -5.41 6.29 -7.45
N TRP A 82 -5.20 7.57 -7.75
CA TRP A 82 -5.27 8.10 -9.12
C TRP A 82 -4.17 7.50 -10.00
N TYR A 83 -2.93 7.42 -9.48
CA TYR A 83 -1.83 6.75 -10.17
C TYR A 83 -2.11 5.27 -10.41
N ALA A 84 -2.59 4.53 -9.41
CA ALA A 84 -2.91 3.11 -9.58
C ALA A 84 -4.03 2.88 -10.58
N VAL A 85 -5.08 3.70 -10.57
CA VAL A 85 -6.17 3.60 -11.56
C VAL A 85 -5.63 3.84 -12.98
N THR A 86 -4.81 4.87 -13.19
CA THR A 86 -4.25 5.17 -14.51
C THR A 86 -3.29 4.08 -15.02
N GLU A 87 -2.38 3.58 -14.18
CA GLU A 87 -1.50 2.46 -14.54
C GLU A 87 -2.29 1.20 -14.89
N THR A 88 -3.33 0.91 -14.10
CA THR A 88 -4.12 -0.30 -14.31
C THR A 88 -4.98 -0.17 -15.57
N CYS A 89 -5.61 0.98 -15.80
CA CYS A 89 -6.30 1.29 -17.05
C CYS A 89 -5.37 1.16 -18.27
N LEU A 90 -4.12 1.61 -18.18
CA LEU A 90 -3.12 1.44 -19.24
C LEU A 90 -2.81 -0.04 -19.48
N ALA A 91 -2.53 -0.81 -18.42
CA ALA A 91 -2.29 -2.25 -18.52
C ALA A 91 -3.48 -2.98 -19.16
N PHE A 92 -4.70 -2.50 -18.91
CA PHE A 92 -5.94 -3.06 -19.45
C PHE A 92 -6.16 -2.78 -20.93
N THR A 93 -5.67 -1.67 -21.47
CA THR A 93 -5.74 -1.43 -22.93
C THR A 93 -5.04 -2.52 -23.74
N VAL A 94 -4.11 -3.24 -23.12
CA VAL A 94 -3.38 -4.36 -23.74
C VAL A 94 -4.19 -5.67 -23.72
N PHE A 95 -5.19 -5.80 -22.85
CA PHE A 95 -6.08 -6.98 -22.73
C PHE A 95 -7.49 -6.70 -23.27
N ARG A 96 -7.56 -5.98 -24.40
CA ARG A 96 -8.76 -5.38 -25.00
C ARG A 96 -9.98 -6.31 -25.16
N ASP A 97 -9.79 -7.62 -25.09
CA ASP A 97 -10.81 -8.63 -25.42
C ASP A 97 -11.66 -9.11 -24.22
N ASP A 98 -11.37 -8.71 -22.96
CA ASP A 98 -12.01 -9.27 -21.75
C ASP A 98 -12.71 -8.23 -20.82
N PHE A 99 -13.40 -7.21 -21.36
CA PHE A 99 -14.24 -6.31 -20.54
C PHE A 99 -15.50 -7.02 -19.99
N SER A 100 -15.29 -7.92 -19.03
CA SER A 100 -16.35 -8.64 -18.33
C SER A 100 -16.71 -7.96 -17.00
N PRO A 101 -17.95 -8.05 -16.53
CA PRO A 101 -18.32 -7.56 -15.19
C PRO A 101 -17.48 -8.17 -14.06
N ARG A 102 -17.01 -9.41 -14.26
CA ARG A 102 -16.11 -10.11 -13.33
C ARG A 102 -14.78 -9.38 -13.20
N PHE A 103 -14.25 -8.89 -14.31
CA PHE A 103 -13.00 -8.16 -14.32
C PHE A 103 -13.10 -6.84 -13.56
N VAL A 104 -14.17 -6.07 -13.78
CA VAL A 104 -14.42 -4.83 -13.02
C VAL A 104 -14.50 -5.12 -11.52
N ALA A 105 -15.17 -6.22 -11.14
CA ALA A 105 -15.24 -6.64 -9.73
C ALA A 105 -13.87 -7.03 -9.13
N LEU A 106 -13.03 -7.74 -9.88
CA LEU A 106 -11.68 -8.10 -9.44
C LEU A 106 -10.79 -6.85 -9.31
N PHE A 107 -10.91 -5.91 -10.25
CA PHE A 107 -10.16 -4.66 -10.20
C PHE A 107 -10.59 -3.77 -9.04
N THR A 108 -11.90 -3.60 -8.81
CA THR A 108 -12.40 -2.80 -7.68
C THR A 108 -11.99 -3.42 -6.35
N LEU A 109 -12.01 -4.75 -6.23
CA LEU A 109 -11.52 -5.46 -5.06
C LEU A 109 -10.01 -5.27 -4.84
N LEU A 110 -9.21 -5.38 -5.90
CA LEU A 110 -7.76 -5.14 -5.81
C LEU A 110 -7.46 -3.71 -5.34
N LEU A 111 -8.08 -2.71 -5.97
CA LEU A 111 -7.89 -1.31 -5.59
C LEU A 111 -8.35 -1.06 -4.15
N PHE A 112 -9.46 -1.65 -3.75
CA PHE A 112 -9.97 -1.58 -2.38
C PHE A 112 -8.95 -2.10 -1.37
N LEU A 113 -8.40 -3.30 -1.59
CA LEU A 113 -7.36 -3.86 -0.71
C LEU A 113 -6.11 -2.98 -0.71
N LYS A 114 -5.65 -2.53 -1.89
CA LYS A 114 -4.46 -1.68 -2.05
C LYS A 114 -4.56 -0.37 -1.25
N CYS A 115 -5.74 0.24 -1.21
CA CYS A 115 -6.02 1.41 -0.36
C CYS A 115 -5.79 1.13 1.14
N PHE A 116 -6.23 -0.02 1.65
CA PHE A 116 -6.01 -0.39 3.06
C PHE A 116 -4.55 -0.69 3.38
N HIS A 117 -3.80 -1.23 2.43
CA HIS A 117 -2.35 -1.43 2.58
C HIS A 117 -1.61 -0.10 2.67
N TRP A 118 -1.89 0.86 1.78
CA TRP A 118 -1.29 2.19 1.85
C TRP A 118 -1.63 2.90 3.17
N LEU A 119 -2.88 2.77 3.62
CA LEU A 119 -3.30 3.38 4.88
C LEU A 119 -2.63 2.70 6.10
N ALA A 120 -2.41 1.39 6.06
CA ALA A 120 -1.67 0.67 7.10
C ALA A 120 -0.19 1.09 7.13
N GLU A 121 0.45 1.25 5.96
CA GLU A 121 1.80 1.79 5.83
C GLU A 121 1.92 3.19 6.45
N ASP A 122 1.07 4.13 6.05
CA ASP A 122 1.07 5.51 6.57
C ASP A 122 0.87 5.57 8.10
N ARG A 123 0.13 4.61 8.68
CA ARG A 123 -0.08 4.52 10.13
C ARG A 123 1.11 3.97 10.87
N VAL A 124 1.79 2.96 10.31
CA VAL A 124 3.02 2.43 10.89
C VAL A 124 4.13 3.47 10.82
N ASP A 125 4.24 4.21 9.71
CA ASP A 125 5.20 5.31 9.58
C ASP A 125 4.91 6.48 10.55
N PHE A 126 3.64 6.71 10.87
CA PHE A 126 3.27 7.68 11.90
C PHE A 126 3.65 7.24 13.32
N MET A 127 3.71 5.92 13.56
CA MET A 127 4.12 5.37 14.86
C MET A 127 5.54 5.83 15.22
N GLU A 128 6.42 6.05 14.24
CA GLU A 128 7.76 6.59 14.48
C GLU A 128 7.76 8.03 14.99
N ARG A 129 6.80 8.85 14.54
CA ARG A 129 6.76 10.28 14.88
C ARG A 129 5.97 10.57 16.16
N SER A 130 5.28 9.57 16.72
CA SER A 130 4.36 9.76 17.84
C SER A 130 4.82 9.01 19.10
N PRO A 131 5.22 9.72 20.17
CA PRO A 131 5.80 9.06 21.35
C PRO A 131 4.78 8.38 22.27
N ASN A 132 3.48 8.72 22.16
CA ASN A 132 2.43 8.17 23.03
C ASN A 132 1.42 7.34 22.22
N ILE A 133 1.61 6.03 22.20
CA ILE A 133 0.74 5.09 21.47
C ILE A 133 -0.09 4.26 22.46
N SER A 134 -1.39 4.16 22.20
CA SER A 134 -2.32 3.39 23.04
C SER A 134 -2.39 1.92 22.62
N TRP A 135 -2.71 1.03 23.56
CA TRP A 135 -2.95 -0.40 23.26
C TRP A 135 -4.06 -0.65 22.24
N LEU A 136 -5.09 0.20 22.21
CA LEU A 136 -6.17 0.14 21.20
C LEU A 136 -5.64 0.38 19.79
N PHE A 137 -4.63 1.24 19.63
CA PHE A 137 -3.98 1.46 18.35
C PHE A 137 -3.25 0.21 17.86
N HIS A 138 -2.45 -0.43 18.74
CA HIS A 138 -1.75 -1.67 18.40
C HIS A 138 -2.73 -2.77 18.01
N PHE A 139 -3.80 -2.97 18.78
CA PHE A 139 -4.82 -3.99 18.47
C PHE A 139 -5.46 -3.76 17.10
N ARG A 140 -5.82 -2.51 16.77
CA ARG A 140 -6.44 -2.17 15.48
C ARG A 140 -5.51 -2.38 14.30
N ILE A 141 -4.25 -1.95 14.39
CA ILE A 141 -3.28 -2.09 13.29
C ILE A 141 -2.87 -3.55 13.10
N VAL A 142 -2.61 -4.29 14.18
CA VAL A 142 -2.26 -5.73 14.10
C VAL A 142 -3.42 -6.55 13.55
N SER A 143 -4.65 -6.32 14.02
CA SER A 143 -5.83 -7.02 13.49
C SER A 143 -6.09 -6.70 12.02
N LEU A 144 -5.87 -5.45 11.58
CA LEU A 144 -5.95 -5.09 10.18
C LEU A 144 -4.88 -5.79 9.33
N MET A 145 -3.62 -5.75 9.75
CA MET A 145 -2.52 -6.42 9.01
C MET A 145 -2.76 -7.92 8.90
N PHE A 146 -3.26 -8.55 9.97
CA PHE A 146 -3.61 -9.97 9.95
C PHE A 146 -4.76 -10.27 8.98
N LEU A 147 -5.81 -9.45 8.98
CA LEU A 147 -6.94 -9.59 8.05
C LEU A 147 -6.47 -9.44 6.59
N LEU A 148 -5.68 -8.40 6.29
CA LEU A 148 -5.13 -8.17 4.95
C LEU A 148 -4.23 -9.33 4.51
N GLY A 149 -3.34 -9.80 5.38
CA GLY A 149 -2.48 -10.95 5.09
C GLY A 149 -3.26 -12.23 4.80
N ILE A 150 -4.34 -12.52 5.53
CA ILE A 150 -5.20 -13.67 5.22
C ILE A 150 -5.85 -13.50 3.85
N LEU A 151 -6.46 -12.34 3.59
CA LEU A 151 -7.15 -12.08 2.32
C LEU A 151 -6.21 -12.20 1.12
N ASP A 152 -5.05 -11.58 1.19
CA ASP A 152 -4.04 -11.64 0.14
C ASP A 152 -3.54 -13.07 -0.09
N PHE A 153 -3.29 -13.84 0.97
CA PHE A 153 -2.90 -15.25 0.82
C PHE A 153 -3.99 -16.08 0.13
N LEU A 154 -5.26 -15.88 0.50
CA LEU A 154 -6.39 -16.53 -0.14
C LEU A 154 -6.52 -16.13 -1.62
N PHE A 155 -6.33 -14.85 -1.96
CA PHE A 155 -6.39 -14.39 -3.35
C PHE A 155 -5.23 -14.89 -4.20
N VAL A 156 -4.01 -14.92 -3.65
CA VAL A 156 -2.85 -15.53 -4.33
C VAL A 156 -3.09 -17.02 -4.55
N SER A 157 -3.58 -17.75 -3.55
CA SER A 157 -3.90 -19.17 -3.65
C SER A 157 -4.99 -19.44 -4.71
N HIS A 158 -6.05 -18.63 -4.70
CA HIS A 158 -7.12 -18.71 -5.70
C HIS A 158 -6.61 -18.42 -7.11
N ALA A 159 -5.79 -17.38 -7.29
CA ALA A 159 -5.18 -17.05 -8.57
C ALA A 159 -4.28 -18.20 -9.06
N TYR A 160 -3.43 -18.76 -8.20
CA TYR A 160 -2.57 -19.89 -8.52
C TYR A 160 -3.38 -21.12 -8.97
N HIS A 161 -4.40 -21.51 -8.21
CA HIS A 161 -5.25 -22.64 -8.56
C HIS A 161 -6.01 -22.43 -9.89
N SER A 162 -6.48 -21.20 -10.12
CA SER A 162 -7.20 -20.86 -11.34
C SER A 162 -6.29 -20.84 -12.58
N ILE A 163 -5.03 -20.42 -12.43
CA ILE A 163 -4.02 -20.50 -13.50
C ILE A 163 -3.72 -21.96 -13.84
N LEU A 164 -3.58 -22.84 -12.84
CA LEU A 164 -3.28 -24.25 -13.06
C LEU A 164 -4.40 -24.98 -13.81
N THR A 165 -5.66 -24.63 -13.52
CA THR A 165 -6.84 -25.32 -14.07
C THR A 165 -7.32 -24.74 -15.41
N ARG A 166 -7.16 -23.43 -15.64
CA ARG A 166 -7.72 -22.72 -16.81
C ARG A 166 -6.66 -22.12 -17.73
N GLY A 167 -5.38 -22.21 -17.37
CA GLY A 167 -4.26 -21.64 -18.11
C GLY A 167 -4.01 -20.16 -17.83
N ALA A 168 -3.01 -19.61 -18.51
CA ALA A 168 -2.63 -18.20 -18.39
C ALA A 168 -3.74 -17.27 -18.94
N SER A 169 -4.32 -16.47 -18.06
CA SER A 169 -5.38 -15.51 -18.37
C SER A 169 -5.19 -14.23 -17.54
N VAL A 170 -6.14 -13.30 -17.59
CA VAL A 170 -6.12 -12.04 -16.80
C VAL A 170 -5.88 -12.26 -15.30
N GLN A 171 -6.25 -13.43 -14.77
CA GLN A 171 -5.98 -13.82 -13.38
C GLN A 171 -4.50 -13.89 -13.01
N LEU A 172 -3.61 -14.09 -13.99
CA LEU A 172 -2.16 -14.06 -13.79
C LEU A 172 -1.68 -12.64 -13.42
N VAL A 173 -2.18 -11.62 -14.10
CA VAL A 173 -1.83 -10.21 -13.81
C VAL A 173 -2.32 -9.83 -12.42
N PHE A 174 -3.57 -10.17 -12.08
CA PHE A 174 -4.09 -9.96 -10.73
C PHE A 174 -3.34 -10.76 -9.68
N GLY A 175 -2.95 -12.01 -9.97
CA GLY A 175 -2.14 -12.84 -9.08
C GLY A 175 -0.80 -12.19 -8.72
N PHE A 176 -0.13 -11.54 -9.67
CA PHE A 176 1.07 -10.77 -9.41
C PHE A 176 0.82 -9.54 -8.53
N GLU A 177 -0.26 -8.80 -8.78
CA GLU A 177 -0.63 -7.67 -7.91
C GLU A 177 -0.94 -8.11 -6.48
N TYR A 178 -1.66 -9.23 -6.29
CA TYR A 178 -1.90 -9.78 -4.93
C TYR A 178 -0.61 -10.27 -4.27
N ALA A 179 0.34 -10.81 -5.03
CA ALA A 179 1.65 -11.18 -4.49
C ALA A 179 2.48 -9.95 -4.07
N ILE A 180 2.34 -8.82 -4.77
CA ILE A 180 2.94 -7.53 -4.37
C ILE A 180 2.30 -7.06 -3.05
N LEU A 181 0.97 -7.09 -2.93
CA LEU A 181 0.27 -6.72 -1.69
C LEU A 181 0.71 -7.60 -0.51
N MET A 182 0.84 -8.90 -0.72
CA MET A 182 1.35 -9.83 0.28
C MET A 182 2.75 -9.43 0.78
N THR A 183 3.66 -9.08 -0.12
CA THR A 183 4.98 -8.59 0.30
C THR A 183 4.92 -7.24 1.01
N MET A 184 3.97 -6.38 0.64
CA MET A 184 3.74 -5.10 1.29
C MET A 184 3.24 -5.28 2.73
N VAL A 185 2.32 -6.22 3.01
CA VAL A 185 1.93 -6.54 4.40
C VAL A 185 3.13 -7.00 5.22
N LEU A 186 3.97 -7.87 4.65
CA LEU A 186 5.16 -8.38 5.33
C LEU A 186 6.15 -7.26 5.65
N THR A 187 6.40 -6.33 4.73
CA THR A 187 7.29 -5.18 5.00
C THR A 187 6.69 -4.26 6.06
N ILE A 188 5.39 -3.96 6.01
CA ILE A 188 4.69 -3.15 7.04
C ILE A 188 4.77 -3.85 8.40
N PHE A 189 4.57 -5.16 8.46
CA PHE A 189 4.66 -5.94 9.69
C PHE A 189 6.07 -5.87 10.29
N ILE A 190 7.10 -6.02 9.47
CA ILE A 190 8.49 -5.90 9.93
C ILE A 190 8.77 -4.48 10.44
N LYS A 191 8.34 -3.43 9.72
CA LYS A 191 8.45 -2.04 10.18
C LYS A 191 7.75 -1.84 11.53
N TYR A 192 6.54 -2.36 11.66
CA TYR A 192 5.78 -2.32 12.91
C TYR A 192 6.53 -2.95 14.08
N VAL A 193 7.10 -4.15 13.88
CA VAL A 193 7.89 -4.83 14.92
C VAL A 193 9.13 -4.01 15.29
N LEU A 194 9.87 -3.50 14.30
CA LEU A 194 11.06 -2.68 14.54
C LEU A 194 10.73 -1.40 15.32
N HIS A 195 9.67 -0.68 14.92
CA HIS A 195 9.22 0.51 15.63
C HIS A 195 8.71 0.19 17.05
N SER A 196 8.02 -0.94 17.24
CA SER A 196 7.56 -1.34 18.57
C SER A 196 8.70 -1.71 19.51
N ILE A 197 9.79 -2.28 19.00
CA ILE A 197 11.01 -2.58 19.78
C ILE A 197 11.73 -1.27 20.12
N ASP A 198 11.86 -0.37 19.15
CA ASP A 198 12.51 0.95 19.31
C ASP A 198 11.80 1.80 20.38
N LEU A 199 10.46 1.79 20.42
CA LEU A 199 9.67 2.47 21.44
C LEU A 199 9.86 1.93 22.86
N GLN A 200 10.29 0.67 23.01
CA GLN A 200 10.55 0.06 24.32
C GLN A 200 11.99 0.27 24.79
N ASN A 201 12.88 0.67 23.89
CA ASN A 201 14.29 0.85 24.21
C ASN A 201 14.53 2.29 24.72
N GLU A 202 15.23 2.43 25.84
CA GLU A 202 15.58 3.75 26.40
C GLU A 202 16.58 4.51 25.51
N ASN A 203 17.42 3.75 24.77
CA ASN A 203 18.40 4.31 23.84
C ASN A 203 17.92 4.19 22.39
N PRO A 204 17.94 5.28 21.59
CA PRO A 204 17.58 5.25 20.18
C PRO A 204 18.43 4.24 19.40
N TRP A 205 17.81 3.42 18.56
CA TRP A 205 18.53 2.35 17.86
C TRP A 205 19.27 2.86 16.61
N ASP A 206 20.58 3.13 16.74
CA ASP A 206 21.41 3.77 15.69
C ASP A 206 21.43 3.02 14.33
N ASN A 207 21.24 1.69 14.32
CA ASN A 207 21.24 0.87 13.09
C ASN A 207 19.84 0.61 12.51
N LYS A 208 18.77 1.20 13.07
CA LYS A 208 17.37 0.96 12.66
C LYS A 208 17.15 1.23 11.17
N ALA A 209 17.65 2.36 10.65
CA ALA A 209 17.54 2.72 9.24
C ALA A 209 18.20 1.68 8.31
N VAL A 210 19.32 1.09 8.76
CA VAL A 210 20.04 0.05 8.03
C VAL A 210 19.23 -1.25 8.01
N PHE A 211 18.64 -1.65 9.13
CA PHE A 211 17.79 -2.84 9.20
C PHE A 211 16.53 -2.68 8.34
N MET A 212 15.84 -1.53 8.42
CA MET A 212 14.66 -1.23 7.58
C MET A 212 15.00 -1.37 6.09
N LEU A 213 16.12 -0.80 5.66
CA LEU A 213 16.63 -0.88 4.30
C LEU A 213 16.93 -2.32 3.86
N TYR A 214 17.56 -3.13 4.72
CA TYR A 214 17.83 -4.53 4.42
C TYR A 214 16.55 -5.36 4.29
N THR A 215 15.56 -5.11 5.15
CA THR A 215 14.27 -5.79 5.07
C THR A 215 13.48 -5.41 3.83
N GLU A 216 13.48 -4.14 3.42
CA GLU A 216 12.88 -3.73 2.14
C GLU A 216 13.59 -4.38 0.95
N LEU A 217 14.92 -4.43 0.99
CA LEU A 217 15.72 -5.06 -0.06
C LEU A 217 15.50 -6.57 -0.14
N PHE A 218 15.46 -7.26 1.01
CA PHE A 218 15.25 -8.70 1.05
C PHE A 218 13.85 -9.07 0.54
N THR A 219 12.82 -8.39 1.04
CA THR A 219 11.42 -8.67 0.68
C THR A 219 11.17 -8.35 -0.80
N GLY A 220 11.69 -7.22 -1.30
CA GLY A 220 11.63 -6.85 -2.72
C GLY A 220 12.43 -7.78 -3.62
N GLY A 221 13.61 -8.22 -3.19
CA GLY A 221 14.45 -9.16 -3.93
C GLY A 221 13.81 -10.54 -4.08
N VAL A 222 13.19 -11.06 -3.01
CA VAL A 222 12.44 -12.33 -3.03
C VAL A 222 11.25 -12.24 -3.99
N LEU A 223 10.53 -11.13 -4.02
CA LEU A 223 9.43 -10.92 -4.97
C LEU A 223 9.94 -10.90 -6.42
N VAL A 224 10.97 -10.11 -6.71
CA VAL A 224 11.57 -10.02 -8.06
C VAL A 224 12.04 -11.39 -8.53
N PHE A 225 12.70 -12.15 -7.66
CA PHE A 225 13.19 -13.49 -7.96
C PHE A 225 12.06 -14.49 -8.24
N ARG A 226 11.00 -14.50 -7.43
CA ARG A 226 9.84 -15.37 -7.67
C ARG A 226 9.08 -15.00 -8.95
N CYS A 227 8.91 -13.70 -9.22
CA CYS A 227 8.26 -13.23 -10.44
C CYS A 227 9.08 -13.49 -11.70
N SER A 228 10.41 -13.37 -11.65
CA SER A 228 11.28 -13.65 -12.80
C SER A 228 11.32 -15.14 -13.14
N LEU A 229 11.35 -16.02 -12.14
CA LEU A 229 11.28 -17.47 -12.35
C LEU A 229 9.92 -17.90 -12.91
N GLY A 230 8.81 -17.35 -12.41
CA GLY A 230 7.47 -17.67 -12.92
C GLY A 230 7.30 -17.33 -14.41
N VAL A 231 7.92 -16.24 -14.88
CA VAL A 231 7.86 -15.82 -16.30
C VAL A 231 8.76 -16.66 -17.20
N GLN A 232 9.80 -17.30 -16.67
CA GLN A 232 10.72 -18.15 -17.44
C GLN A 232 10.22 -19.58 -17.62
N VAL A 233 9.31 -20.05 -16.77
CA VAL A 233 8.80 -21.44 -16.79
C VAL A 233 7.70 -21.63 -17.85
N ASP A 234 7.07 -20.55 -18.35
CA ASP A 234 6.09 -20.64 -19.43
C ASP A 234 6.76 -20.69 -20.81
N PRO A 235 6.66 -21.80 -21.56
CA PRO A 235 7.23 -21.91 -22.91
C PRO A 235 6.43 -21.15 -23.98
N ILE A 236 5.27 -20.58 -23.61
CA ILE A 236 4.39 -19.79 -24.50
C ILE A 236 4.80 -18.32 -24.44
N PRO A 237 4.88 -17.58 -25.56
CA PRO A 237 5.12 -16.14 -25.53
C PRO A 237 4.02 -15.41 -24.74
N ASN A 238 4.28 -15.16 -23.46
CA ASN A 238 3.32 -14.47 -22.61
C ASN A 238 3.07 -13.04 -23.11
N PRO A 239 1.83 -12.53 -22.97
CA PRO A 239 1.45 -11.18 -23.36
C PRO A 239 2.45 -10.13 -22.85
N ILE A 240 2.69 -9.09 -23.64
CA ILE A 240 3.65 -8.01 -23.34
C ILE A 240 3.55 -7.45 -21.90
N PRO A 241 2.35 -7.31 -21.27
CA PRO A 241 2.20 -6.83 -19.89
C PRO A 241 2.81 -7.77 -18.84
N SER A 242 2.73 -9.08 -19.05
CA SER A 242 3.34 -10.07 -18.15
C SER A 242 4.85 -9.92 -18.07
N ARG A 243 5.49 -9.41 -19.13
CA ARG A 243 6.94 -9.14 -19.16
C ARG A 243 7.31 -7.74 -18.70
N SER A 244 6.41 -6.74 -18.76
CA SER A 244 6.70 -5.39 -18.24
C SER A 244 6.70 -5.34 -16.71
N GLN A 245 5.82 -6.09 -16.05
CA GLN A 245 5.71 -6.14 -14.59
C GLN A 245 7.04 -6.52 -13.89
N PRO A 246 7.70 -7.66 -14.19
CA PRO A 246 8.98 -8.01 -13.58
C PRO A 246 10.11 -7.05 -13.97
N ARG A 247 10.05 -6.43 -15.16
CA ARG A 247 11.05 -5.41 -15.57
C ARG A 247 10.91 -4.12 -14.76
N CYS A 248 9.69 -3.68 -14.49
CA CYS A 248 9.44 -2.54 -13.61
C CYS A 248 9.85 -2.86 -12.16
N LEU A 249 9.51 -4.04 -11.65
CA LEU A 249 9.95 -4.51 -10.33
C LEU A 249 11.48 -4.58 -10.22
N LEU A 250 12.18 -5.07 -11.26
CA LEU A 250 13.64 -5.09 -11.30
C LEU A 250 14.23 -3.67 -11.33
N ARG A 251 13.60 -2.71 -12.04
CA ARG A 251 14.04 -1.31 -12.04
C ARG A 251 13.85 -0.67 -10.67
N GLN A 252 12.72 -0.91 -10.02
CA GLN A 252 12.46 -0.44 -8.65
C GLN A 252 13.46 -1.05 -7.67
N PHE A 253 13.74 -2.35 -7.78
CA PHE A 253 14.76 -3.02 -6.97
C PHE A 253 16.16 -2.45 -7.21
N LYS A 254 16.56 -2.25 -8.48
CA LYS A 254 17.84 -1.62 -8.82
C LYS A 254 17.95 -0.20 -8.26
N LYS A 255 16.86 0.57 -8.30
CA LYS A 255 16.80 1.90 -7.70
C LYS A 255 16.99 1.81 -6.19
N ALA A 256 16.24 0.93 -5.50
CA ALA A 256 16.37 0.71 -4.07
C ALA A 256 17.79 0.26 -3.65
N VAL A 257 18.43 -0.63 -4.41
CA VAL A 257 19.84 -1.00 -4.20
C VAL A 257 20.76 0.21 -4.38
N THR A 258 20.51 1.03 -5.39
CA THR A 258 21.34 2.22 -5.65
C THR A 258 21.19 3.23 -4.53
N ASP A 259 19.97 3.50 -4.09
CA ASP A 259 19.66 4.41 -2.98
C ASP A 259 20.27 3.88 -1.67
N ALA A 260 20.26 2.57 -1.45
CA ALA A 260 20.93 1.89 -0.33
C ALA A 260 22.46 2.08 -0.34
N ILE A 261 23.07 1.95 -1.52
CA ILE A 261 24.52 2.15 -1.68
C ILE A 261 24.86 3.63 -1.49
N MET A 262 24.05 4.53 -2.03
CA MET A 262 24.25 5.98 -1.90
C MET A 262 24.10 6.44 -0.45
N SER A 263 23.12 5.94 0.30
CA SER A 263 22.97 6.27 1.72
C SER A 263 24.18 5.81 2.54
N ARG A 264 24.70 4.60 2.30
CA ARG A 264 25.95 4.13 2.94
C ARG A 264 27.16 4.94 2.55
N ARG A 265 27.27 5.34 1.28
CA ARG A 265 28.35 6.24 0.83
C ARG A 265 28.24 7.60 1.51
N ALA A 266 27.03 8.15 1.67
CA ALA A 266 26.81 9.41 2.36
C ALA A 266 27.24 9.33 3.84
N ILE A 267 26.84 8.27 4.56
CA ILE A 267 27.26 8.05 5.96
C ILE A 267 28.79 7.89 6.06
N ARG A 268 29.39 7.09 5.17
CA ARG A 268 30.85 6.93 5.16
C ARG A 268 31.56 8.25 4.87
N ASN A 269 31.10 8.98 3.86
CA ASN A 269 31.66 10.28 3.51
C ASN A 269 31.52 11.26 4.67
N MET A 270 30.36 11.31 5.34
CA MET A 270 30.15 12.15 6.52
C MET A 270 31.15 11.82 7.64
N ASN A 271 31.40 10.53 7.88
CA ASN A 271 32.36 10.09 8.90
C ASN A 271 33.82 10.34 8.53
N THR A 272 34.16 10.36 7.23
CA THR A 272 35.56 10.54 6.77
C THR A 272 35.92 11.98 6.40
N LEU A 273 34.98 12.78 5.87
CA LEU A 273 35.24 14.15 5.42
C LEU A 273 35.19 15.15 6.58
N TYR A 274 34.28 14.95 7.52
CA TYR A 274 34.03 15.92 8.58
C TYR A 274 34.64 15.45 9.89
N PRO A 275 35.60 16.22 10.44
CA PRO A 275 36.17 15.92 11.74
C PRO A 275 35.11 16.10 12.83
N ASP A 276 35.27 15.34 13.91
CA ASP A 276 34.45 15.49 15.09
C ASP A 276 34.86 16.76 15.84
N ALA A 277 33.88 17.51 16.34
CA ALA A 277 34.13 18.75 17.08
C ALA A 277 34.65 18.42 18.49
N THR A 278 35.70 19.13 18.93
CA THR A 278 36.22 18.98 20.29
C THR A 278 35.30 19.68 21.30
N ALA A 279 35.34 19.24 22.56
CA ALA A 279 34.56 19.88 23.63
C ALA A 279 34.91 21.37 23.84
N GLU A 280 36.16 21.74 23.53
CA GLU A 280 36.64 23.12 23.56
C GLU A 280 36.03 23.98 22.43
N GLU A 281 35.89 23.41 21.23
CA GLU A 281 35.25 24.08 20.09
C GLU A 281 33.73 24.24 20.29
N LEU A 282 33.09 23.27 20.96
CA LEU A 282 31.70 23.36 21.40
C LEU A 282 31.51 24.51 22.41
N GLN A 283 32.39 24.65 23.39
CA GLN A 283 32.29 25.75 24.35
C GLN A 283 32.59 27.12 23.73
N ALA A 284 33.38 27.17 22.66
CA ALA A 284 33.74 28.41 21.96
C ALA A 284 32.67 28.89 20.95
N MET A 285 31.89 27.98 20.37
CA MET A 285 30.81 28.28 19.43
C MET A 285 29.50 27.74 19.99
N ASP A 286 28.49 28.60 20.20
CA ASP A 286 27.16 28.24 20.74
C ASP A 286 26.82 26.74 20.56
N ASN A 287 26.67 26.02 21.67
CA ASN A 287 26.46 24.56 21.74
C ASN A 287 25.19 24.05 21.02
N VAL A 288 24.57 24.85 20.17
CA VAL A 288 23.28 24.61 19.54
C VAL A 288 23.48 24.02 18.15
N CYS A 289 22.87 22.86 17.90
CA CYS A 289 22.89 22.23 16.58
C CYS A 289 22.16 23.10 15.54
N ILE A 290 22.79 23.37 14.39
CA ILE A 290 22.18 24.20 13.33
C ILE A 290 20.92 23.58 12.70
N ILE A 291 20.73 22.27 12.84
CA ILE A 291 19.62 21.52 12.24
C ILE A 291 18.42 21.44 13.20
N CYS A 292 18.61 20.84 14.37
CA CYS A 292 17.53 20.62 15.33
C CYS A 292 17.37 21.73 16.38
N ARG A 293 18.34 22.66 16.49
CA ARG A 293 18.38 23.73 17.51
C ARG A 293 18.37 23.24 18.95
N GLU A 294 18.85 22.02 19.20
CA GLU A 294 19.04 21.46 20.53
C GLU A 294 20.52 21.53 20.94
N GLU A 295 20.78 21.52 22.26
CA GLU A 295 22.13 21.55 22.81
C GLU A 295 22.89 20.25 22.52
N MET A 296 24.12 20.39 22.05
CA MET A 296 25.02 19.31 21.67
C MET A 296 25.92 18.97 22.86
N VAL A 297 25.79 17.78 23.41
CA VAL A 297 26.62 17.31 24.53
C VAL A 297 27.70 16.32 24.07
N THR A 298 27.39 15.50 23.06
CA THR A 298 28.28 14.47 22.52
C THR A 298 27.97 14.18 21.05
N GLY A 299 28.98 13.79 20.27
CA GLY A 299 28.79 13.29 18.91
C GLY A 299 28.42 14.37 17.89
N ALA A 300 29.21 15.43 17.82
CA ALA A 300 29.02 16.55 16.91
C ALA A 300 30.07 16.57 15.80
N LYS A 301 29.68 16.93 14.58
CA LYS A 301 30.57 17.06 13.42
C LYS A 301 30.66 18.50 12.96
N ARG A 302 31.85 18.87 12.48
CA ARG A 302 32.15 20.23 12.01
C ARG A 302 32.20 20.28 10.48
N LEU A 303 31.42 21.19 9.90
CA LEU A 303 31.49 21.51 8.47
C LEU A 303 32.68 22.45 8.16
N PRO A 304 33.14 22.52 6.89
CA PRO A 304 34.19 23.46 6.46
C PRO A 304 33.86 24.95 6.69
N CYS A 305 32.57 25.27 6.87
CA CYS A 305 32.08 26.61 7.21
C CYS A 305 31.98 26.87 8.73
N ASN A 306 32.58 26.00 9.56
CA ASN A 306 32.57 26.03 11.04
C ASN A 306 31.21 25.84 11.71
N HIS A 307 30.13 25.57 10.98
CA HIS A 307 28.89 25.14 11.60
C HIS A 307 29.01 23.72 12.18
N ILE A 308 28.40 23.51 13.33
CA ILE A 308 28.43 22.26 14.08
C ILE A 308 27.01 21.70 14.14
N PHE A 309 26.88 20.39 13.96
CA PHE A 309 25.61 19.67 14.03
C PHE A 309 25.78 18.31 14.70
N HIS A 310 24.69 17.78 15.26
CA HIS A 310 24.65 16.41 15.73
C HIS A 310 24.92 15.45 14.57
N THR A 311 25.79 14.46 14.78
CA THR A 311 26.01 13.35 13.82
C THR A 311 24.72 12.61 13.40
N ARG A 312 23.66 12.72 14.21
CA ARG A 312 22.34 12.11 13.99
C ARG A 312 21.35 12.99 13.21
N CYS A 313 21.62 14.29 13.07
CA CYS A 313 20.77 15.25 12.35
C CYS A 313 21.17 15.36 10.88
#